data_AF-A0A7R9VR21-F1
#
_entry.id   AF-A0A7R9VR21-F1
#
_cell.length_a   1.000
_cell.length_b   1.000
_cell.length_c   1.000
_cell.angle_alpha   90.00
_cell.angle_beta   90.00
_cell.angle_gamma   90.00
#
_symmetry.space_group_name_H-M   'P 1'
#
loop_
_entity.id
_entity.type
_entity.pdbx_description
1 polymer ?
#
loop_
_entity_poly.entity_id
_entity_poly.type
_entity_poly.pdbx_seq_one_letter_code
_entity_poly.pdbx_strand_id
1 'polypeptide(L)'
;MVAIFTGACYTTPLIGAIIADSLLGRFRTILAFSTIYLLGIFLLTLSSWPPAGGVPGPGEDPTWWSYTILFSALGVIALGTGGIKPNVSAFGADQFNLARTQDRREKESFFNAFYASINLGSLIACTAVVYVQDQVSWTLGFAIPGFAMLLAICIFLAGRSVYVHVPPTESPVLRVIRVIGAALKNRRRKKKQLSPPSTVSHDDSLRAGQRGLTAAGRQTANGGNRADVPVLTASMSHKWLDDAITEWHTSQGQHMRIEGLTGYSPQQVEEVKLVLRLLPVFLSSILYWCERIIMSPDACGGPRSLSPPR
;
A
#
# COMPACT_ATOMS: atom_id res chain seq x y z
N MET A 1 -7.75 -21.98 -7.11
CA MET A 1 -6.47 -21.77 -6.41
C MET A 1 -5.66 -20.61 -6.99
N VAL A 2 -5.42 -20.58 -8.31
CA VAL A 2 -4.65 -19.52 -8.99
C VAL A 2 -5.16 -18.11 -8.66
N ALA A 3 -6.48 -17.88 -8.72
CA ALA A 3 -7.06 -16.57 -8.40
C ALA A 3 -6.78 -16.10 -6.95
N ILE A 4 -6.82 -17.02 -5.98
CA ILE A 4 -6.56 -16.71 -4.56
C ILE A 4 -5.07 -16.36 -4.38
N PHE A 5 -4.17 -17.12 -4.99
CA PHE A 5 -2.73 -16.85 -4.95
C PHE A 5 -2.40 -15.52 -5.64
N THR A 6 -2.96 -15.26 -6.83
CA THR A 6 -2.79 -13.99 -7.53
C THR A 6 -3.32 -12.82 -6.70
N GLY A 7 -4.51 -12.97 -6.10
CA GLY A 7 -5.06 -11.97 -5.18
C GLY A 7 -4.14 -11.71 -3.99
N ALA A 8 -3.59 -12.75 -3.36
CA ALA A 8 -2.62 -12.61 -2.27
C ALA A 8 -1.36 -11.86 -2.72
N CYS A 9 -0.85 -12.13 -3.92
CA CYS A 9 0.31 -11.42 -4.50
C CYS A 9 0.06 -9.93 -4.79
N TYR A 10 -1.21 -9.50 -4.92
CA TYR A 10 -1.58 -8.10 -5.12
C TYR A 10 -2.00 -7.39 -3.83
N THR A 11 -2.36 -8.13 -2.77
CA THR A 11 -2.67 -7.56 -1.45
C THR A 11 -1.43 -7.40 -0.57
N THR A 12 -0.53 -8.39 -0.60
CA THR A 12 0.73 -8.37 0.18
C THR A 12 1.64 -7.16 -0.10
N PRO A 13 1.65 -6.53 -1.29
CA PRO A 13 2.36 -5.26 -1.53
C PRO A 13 2.02 -4.13 -0.57
N LEU A 14 0.77 -4.05 -0.09
CA LEU A 14 0.37 -3.01 0.85
C LEU A 14 1.15 -3.13 2.17
N ILE A 15 1.30 -4.37 2.66
CA ILE A 15 2.04 -4.67 3.88
C ILE A 15 3.54 -4.44 3.64
N GLY A 16 4.07 -4.91 2.51
CA GLY A 16 5.48 -4.75 2.13
C GLY A 16 5.91 -3.28 2.00
N ALA A 17 5.04 -2.43 1.45
CA ALA A 17 5.27 -0.99 1.34
C ALA A 17 5.28 -0.31 2.73
N ILE A 18 4.32 -0.62 3.59
CA ILE A 18 4.28 -0.08 4.97
C ILE A 18 5.57 -0.43 5.71
N ILE A 19 6.06 -1.68 5.61
CA ILE A 19 7.30 -2.12 6.26
C ILE A 19 8.52 -1.36 5.72
N ALA A 20 8.61 -1.18 4.40
CA ALA A 20 9.70 -0.42 3.78
C ALA A 20 9.72 1.04 4.20
N ASP A 21 8.56 1.70 4.19
CA ASP A 21 8.47 3.11 4.50
C ASP A 21 8.68 3.37 6.00
N SER A 22 8.14 2.52 6.88
CA SER A 22 8.11 2.79 8.33
C SER A 22 9.24 2.19 9.16
N LEU A 23 9.84 1.06 8.74
CA LEU A 23 10.76 0.31 9.60
C LEU A 23 12.15 0.11 8.98
N LEU A 24 12.21 -0.50 7.79
CA LEU A 24 13.46 -1.08 7.28
C LEU A 24 14.17 -0.21 6.23
N GLY A 25 13.43 0.68 5.56
CA GLY A 25 13.90 1.33 4.34
C GLY A 25 13.83 0.42 3.12
N ARG A 26 13.75 1.02 1.92
CA ARG A 26 13.46 0.30 0.67
C ARG A 26 14.49 -0.79 0.33
N PHE A 27 15.79 -0.48 0.42
CA PHE A 27 16.87 -1.44 0.12
C PHE A 27 16.78 -2.70 0.98
N ARG A 28 16.66 -2.55 2.31
CA ARG A 28 16.61 -3.69 3.24
C ARG A 28 15.33 -4.50 3.07
N THR A 29 14.20 -3.86 2.78
CA THR A 29 12.96 -4.57 2.48
C THR A 29 13.07 -5.39 1.20
N ILE A 30 13.61 -4.83 0.11
CA ILE A 30 13.81 -5.58 -1.14
C ILE A 30 14.70 -6.80 -0.88
N LEU A 31 15.79 -6.64 -0.14
CA LEU A 31 16.70 -7.75 0.17
C LEU A 31 16.03 -8.81 1.06
N ALA A 32 15.37 -8.42 2.15
CA ALA A 32 14.70 -9.37 3.03
C ALA A 32 13.60 -10.15 2.28
N PHE A 33 12.74 -9.45 1.54
CA PHE A 33 11.64 -10.10 0.83
C PHE A 33 12.06 -10.91 -0.40
N SER A 34 13.18 -10.55 -1.06
CA SER A 34 13.76 -11.39 -2.12
C SER A 34 14.34 -12.69 -1.58
N THR A 35 14.94 -12.69 -0.38
CA THR A 35 15.37 -13.96 0.26
C THR A 35 14.17 -14.83 0.68
N ILE A 36 13.09 -14.22 1.19
CA ILE A 36 11.82 -14.92 1.49
C ILE A 36 11.24 -15.51 0.20
N TYR A 37 11.22 -14.74 -0.89
CA TYR A 37 10.73 -15.21 -2.18
C TYR A 37 11.55 -16.40 -2.70
N LEU A 38 12.88 -16.32 -2.60
CA LEU A 38 13.79 -17.40 -3.00
C LEU A 38 13.54 -18.67 -2.18
N LEU A 39 13.32 -18.55 -0.86
CA LEU A 39 12.93 -19.66 -0.01
C LEU A 39 11.59 -20.28 -0.46
N GLY A 40 10.62 -19.44 -0.84
CA GLY A 40 9.35 -19.90 -1.39
C GLY A 40 9.52 -20.73 -2.68
N ILE A 41 10.35 -20.27 -3.61
CA ILE A 41 10.67 -21.04 -4.84
C ILE A 41 11.40 -22.33 -4.51
N PHE A 42 12.33 -22.31 -3.54
CA PHE A 42 13.04 -23.50 -3.11
C PHE A 42 12.07 -24.56 -2.56
N LEU A 43 11.14 -24.16 -1.68
CA LEU A 43 10.08 -25.03 -1.17
C LEU A 43 9.17 -25.54 -2.30
N LEU A 44 8.84 -24.69 -3.27
CA LEU A 44 8.04 -25.10 -4.43
C LEU A 44 8.76 -26.14 -5.28
N THR A 45 10.06 -25.95 -5.51
CA THR A 45 10.90 -26.89 -6.27
C THR A 45 11.02 -28.23 -5.55
N LEU A 46 11.19 -28.21 -4.22
CA LEU A 46 11.18 -29.41 -3.37
C LEU A 46 9.84 -30.15 -3.42
N SER A 47 8.72 -29.42 -3.43
CA SER A 47 7.39 -30.02 -3.52
C SER A 47 7.16 -30.78 -4.83
N SER A 48 7.87 -30.37 -5.89
CA SER A 48 7.83 -31.00 -7.21
C SER A 48 8.94 -32.04 -7.40
N TRP A 49 9.86 -32.21 -6.44
CA TRP A 49 10.93 -33.17 -6.56
C TRP A 49 10.35 -34.59 -6.42
N PRO A 50 10.61 -35.51 -7.36
CA PRO A 50 10.06 -36.84 -7.29
C PRO A 50 10.54 -37.53 -5.99
N PRO A 51 9.64 -38.09 -5.17
CA PRO A 51 10.06 -38.80 -3.98
C PRO A 51 10.93 -40.00 -4.37
N ALA A 52 11.86 -40.39 -3.50
CA ALA A 52 12.82 -41.47 -3.76
C ALA A 52 12.17 -42.84 -4.10
N GLY A 53 10.85 -42.98 -3.94
CA GLY A 53 10.06 -44.16 -4.29
C GLY A 53 9.32 -44.10 -5.64
N GLY A 54 9.50 -43.04 -6.44
CA GLY A 54 8.85 -42.88 -7.75
C GLY A 54 7.59 -41.99 -7.72
N VAL A 55 7.08 -41.65 -8.91
CA VAL A 55 5.83 -40.88 -9.06
C VAL A 55 4.67 -41.78 -8.59
N PRO A 56 3.75 -41.30 -7.73
CA PRO A 56 2.58 -42.07 -7.32
C PRO A 56 1.84 -42.62 -8.54
N GLY A 57 1.42 -43.88 -8.46
CA GLY A 57 0.71 -44.53 -9.56
C GLY A 57 -0.64 -43.84 -9.84
N PRO A 58 -1.25 -44.06 -11.02
CA PRO A 58 -2.58 -43.54 -11.29
C PRO A 58 -3.58 -44.05 -10.25
N GLY A 59 -4.13 -43.16 -9.42
CA GLY A 59 -5.09 -43.49 -8.36
C GLY A 59 -4.56 -43.42 -6.92
N GLU A 60 -3.29 -43.08 -6.71
CA GLU A 60 -2.80 -42.73 -5.38
C GLU A 60 -3.05 -41.25 -5.08
N ASP A 61 -3.85 -40.99 -4.03
CA ASP A 61 -4.09 -39.63 -3.57
C ASP A 61 -2.77 -38.99 -3.11
N PRO A 62 -2.44 -37.77 -3.56
CA PRO A 62 -1.24 -37.10 -3.12
C PRO A 62 -1.26 -36.97 -1.60
N THR A 63 -0.15 -37.37 -0.97
CA THR A 63 -0.06 -37.37 0.49
C THR A 63 -0.30 -35.95 1.02
N TRP A 64 -1.01 -35.85 2.15
CA TRP A 64 -1.37 -34.57 2.77
C TRP A 64 -0.17 -33.62 2.97
N TRP A 65 1.05 -34.16 3.19
CA TRP A 65 2.28 -33.38 3.34
C TRP A 65 2.69 -32.63 2.05
N SER A 66 2.43 -33.21 0.87
CA SER A 66 2.76 -32.56 -0.41
C SER A 66 1.92 -31.31 -0.63
N TYR A 67 0.64 -31.37 -0.25
CA TYR A 67 -0.25 -30.21 -0.29
C TYR A 67 0.16 -29.14 0.72
N THR A 68 0.52 -29.50 1.94
CA THR A 68 0.92 -28.50 2.95
C THR A 68 2.19 -27.76 2.53
N ILE A 69 3.17 -28.44 1.95
CA ILE A 69 4.37 -27.77 1.41
C ILE A 69 4.04 -26.90 0.22
N LEU A 70 3.22 -27.37 -0.71
CA LEU A 70 2.79 -26.57 -1.87
C LEU A 70 2.10 -25.27 -1.41
N PHE A 71 1.14 -25.35 -0.50
CA PHE A 71 0.44 -24.18 0.02
C PHE A 71 1.34 -23.25 0.82
N SER A 72 2.26 -23.81 1.61
CA SER A 72 3.25 -23.02 2.35
C SER A 72 4.18 -22.29 1.38
N ALA A 73 4.67 -22.97 0.34
CA ALA A 73 5.50 -22.38 -0.70
C ALA A 73 4.79 -21.22 -1.41
N LEU A 74 3.53 -21.43 -1.82
CA LEU A 74 2.71 -20.37 -2.43
C LEU A 74 2.50 -19.18 -1.49
N GLY A 75 2.23 -19.42 -0.21
CA GLY A 75 2.10 -18.36 0.79
C GLY A 75 3.38 -17.54 0.96
N VAL A 76 4.53 -18.22 1.03
CA VAL A 76 5.86 -17.59 1.14
C VAL A 76 6.21 -16.79 -0.12
N ILE A 77 5.93 -17.33 -1.31
CA ILE A 77 6.12 -16.63 -2.59
C ILE A 77 5.23 -15.38 -2.66
N ALA A 78 3.97 -15.48 -2.24
CA ALA A 78 3.05 -14.34 -2.21
C ALA A 78 3.58 -13.24 -1.28
N LEU A 79 4.04 -13.62 -0.08
CA LEU A 79 4.65 -12.68 0.87
C LEU A 79 5.87 -11.99 0.28
N GLY A 80 6.81 -12.76 -0.29
CA GLY A 80 8.01 -12.25 -0.95
C GLY A 80 7.70 -11.27 -2.08
N THR A 81 6.72 -11.62 -2.93
CA THR A 81 6.26 -10.77 -4.04
C THR A 81 5.77 -9.41 -3.55
N GLY A 82 5.08 -9.41 -2.40
CA GLY A 82 4.57 -8.20 -1.76
C GLY A 82 5.66 -7.19 -1.39
N GLY A 83 6.77 -7.64 -0.81
CA GLY A 83 7.84 -6.70 -0.43
C GLY A 83 8.73 -6.24 -1.59
N ILE A 84 8.76 -6.98 -2.71
CA ILE A 84 9.64 -6.65 -3.84
C ILE A 84 8.96 -5.64 -4.78
N LYS A 85 7.75 -5.97 -5.27
CA LYS A 85 7.07 -5.21 -6.34
C LYS A 85 6.94 -3.69 -6.09
N PRO A 86 6.40 -3.23 -4.95
CA PRO A 86 6.20 -1.79 -4.73
C PRO A 86 7.51 -1.05 -4.44
N ASN A 87 8.53 -1.77 -3.95
CA ASN A 87 9.76 -1.15 -3.46
C ASN A 87 10.84 -1.06 -4.53
N VAL A 88 10.93 -2.00 -5.48
CA VAL A 88 11.96 -1.98 -6.54
C VAL A 88 11.82 -0.77 -7.46
N SER A 89 10.61 -0.46 -7.93
CA SER A 89 10.36 0.69 -8.80
C SER A 89 10.58 2.02 -8.07
N ALA A 90 10.14 2.11 -6.80
CA ALA A 90 10.39 3.26 -5.95
C ALA A 90 11.89 3.47 -5.71
N PHE A 91 12.62 2.40 -5.37
CA PHE A 91 14.07 2.44 -5.15
C PHE A 91 14.85 2.83 -6.41
N GLY A 92 14.42 2.35 -7.59
CA GLY A 92 14.99 2.78 -8.87
C GLY A 92 14.73 4.26 -9.15
N ALA A 93 13.54 4.77 -8.84
CA ALA A 93 13.22 6.19 -8.96
C ALA A 93 14.06 7.07 -8.01
N ASP A 94 14.42 6.57 -6.83
CA ASP A 94 15.22 7.29 -5.84
C ASP A 94 16.67 7.54 -6.28
N GLN A 95 17.15 6.83 -7.29
CA GLN A 95 18.54 6.99 -7.77
C GLN A 95 18.74 8.28 -8.58
N PHE A 96 17.67 8.93 -9.02
CA PHE A 96 17.72 10.11 -9.89
C PHE A 96 17.34 11.38 -9.13
N ASN A 97 18.12 12.45 -9.27
CA ASN A 97 17.81 13.73 -8.65
C ASN A 97 16.94 14.62 -9.56
N LEU A 98 15.66 14.75 -9.22
CA LEU A 98 14.68 15.50 -10.02
C LEU A 98 14.92 17.01 -10.10
N ALA A 99 15.85 17.57 -9.30
CA ALA A 99 16.23 18.97 -9.39
C ALA A 99 17.00 19.30 -10.69
N ARG A 100 17.58 18.29 -11.35
CA ARG A 100 18.33 18.44 -12.61
C ARG A 100 17.48 17.96 -13.78
N THR A 101 17.39 18.78 -14.82
CA THR A 101 16.60 18.46 -16.03
C THR A 101 17.14 17.25 -16.80
N GLN A 102 18.45 17.01 -16.75
CA GLN A 102 19.11 15.85 -17.35
C GLN A 102 18.67 14.55 -16.67
N ASP A 103 18.78 14.47 -15.35
CA ASP A 103 18.41 13.30 -14.54
C ASP A 103 16.94 12.91 -14.71
N ARG A 104 16.06 13.88 -15.02
CA ARG A 104 14.66 13.60 -15.36
C ARG A 104 14.52 12.81 -16.66
N ARG A 105 15.25 13.18 -17.72
CA ARG A 105 15.22 12.44 -19.01
C ARG A 105 15.81 11.04 -18.86
N GLU A 106 16.89 10.94 -18.07
CA GLU A 106 17.52 9.64 -17.76
C GLU A 106 16.58 8.74 -16.97
N LYS A 107 15.83 9.28 -16.01
CA LYS A 107 14.78 8.56 -15.28
C LYS A 107 13.68 8.04 -16.21
N GLU A 108 13.20 8.86 -17.14
CA GLU A 108 12.19 8.45 -18.13
C GLU A 108 12.71 7.32 -19.02
N SER A 109 13.96 7.43 -19.50
CA SER A 109 14.63 6.37 -20.28
C SER A 109 14.81 5.08 -19.48
N PHE A 110 15.22 5.19 -18.21
CA PHE A 110 15.33 4.07 -17.28
C PHE A 110 14.00 3.33 -17.13
N PHE A 111 12.90 4.05 -16.89
CA PHE A 111 11.58 3.41 -16.76
C PHE A 111 11.10 2.79 -18.07
N ASN A 112 11.39 3.41 -19.22
CA ASN A 112 11.07 2.81 -20.51
C ASN A 112 11.82 1.47 -20.71
N ALA A 113 13.12 1.44 -20.45
CA ALA A 113 13.93 0.23 -20.50
C ALA A 113 13.48 -0.83 -19.48
N PHE A 114 13.11 -0.40 -18.26
CA PHE A 114 12.58 -1.26 -17.21
C PHE A 114 11.28 -1.95 -17.64
N TYR A 115 10.31 -1.20 -18.18
CA TYR A 115 9.06 -1.78 -18.66
C TYR A 115 9.25 -2.65 -19.91
N ALA A 116 10.14 -2.27 -20.83
CA ALA A 116 10.49 -3.12 -21.97
C ALA A 116 11.05 -4.48 -21.50
N SER A 117 11.93 -4.46 -20.49
CA SER A 117 12.52 -5.66 -19.90
C SER A 117 11.49 -6.54 -19.19
N ILE A 118 10.51 -5.95 -18.49
CA ILE A 118 9.41 -6.70 -17.87
C ILE A 118 8.57 -7.42 -18.93
N ASN A 119 8.19 -6.73 -20.01
CA ASN A 119 7.39 -7.33 -21.07
C ASN A 119 8.15 -8.45 -21.79
N LEU A 120 9.44 -8.23 -22.09
CA LEU A 120 10.30 -9.26 -22.67
C LEU A 120 10.46 -10.47 -21.74
N GLY A 121 10.70 -10.23 -20.45
CA GLY A 121 10.78 -11.29 -19.44
C GLY A 121 9.47 -12.08 -19.33
N SER A 122 8.32 -11.40 -19.39
CA SER A 122 7.01 -12.07 -19.41
C SER A 122 6.83 -12.93 -20.65
N LEU A 123 7.26 -12.47 -21.83
CA LEU A 123 7.21 -13.25 -23.06
C LEU A 123 8.04 -14.53 -22.94
N ILE A 124 9.27 -14.42 -22.43
CA ILE A 124 10.17 -15.57 -22.22
C ILE A 124 9.58 -16.54 -21.19
N ALA A 125 9.01 -16.01 -20.09
CA ALA A 125 8.38 -16.83 -19.06
C ALA A 125 7.18 -17.61 -19.61
N CYS A 126 6.30 -16.96 -20.35
CA CYS A 126 5.10 -17.60 -20.93
C CYS A 126 5.40 -18.56 -22.08
N THR A 127 6.61 -18.54 -22.65
CA THR A 127 7.01 -19.40 -23.77
C THR A 127 8.02 -20.45 -23.34
N ALA A 128 9.27 -20.05 -23.11
CA ALA A 128 10.38 -20.96 -22.81
C ALA A 128 10.23 -21.66 -21.45
N VAL A 129 9.84 -20.92 -20.40
CA VAL A 129 9.71 -21.52 -19.06
C VAL A 129 8.52 -22.48 -19.00
N VAL A 130 7.37 -22.08 -19.56
CA VAL A 130 6.20 -22.96 -19.69
C VAL A 130 6.53 -24.20 -20.52
N TYR A 131 7.27 -24.06 -21.62
CA TYR A 131 7.72 -25.21 -22.42
C TYR A 131 8.55 -26.19 -21.59
N VAL A 132 9.49 -25.70 -20.78
CA VAL A 132 10.28 -26.56 -19.87
C VAL A 132 9.41 -27.24 -18.82
N GLN A 133 8.43 -26.52 -18.26
CA GLN A 133 7.49 -27.06 -17.26
C GLN A 133 6.64 -28.19 -17.84
N ASP A 134 6.07 -28.00 -19.03
CA ASP A 134 5.15 -28.95 -19.65
C ASP A 134 5.85 -30.13 -20.34
N GLN A 135 7.02 -29.91 -20.96
CA GLN A 135 7.67 -30.91 -21.83
C GLN A 135 8.88 -31.59 -21.19
N VAL A 136 9.52 -30.99 -20.17
CA VAL A 136 10.76 -31.53 -19.58
C VAL A 136 10.54 -31.96 -18.14
N SER A 137 10.25 -31.01 -17.25
CA SER A 137 10.00 -31.27 -15.82
C SER A 137 9.56 -30.00 -15.11
N TRP A 138 8.55 -30.13 -14.25
CA TRP A 138 8.13 -29.09 -13.30
C TRP A 138 9.27 -28.64 -12.37
N THR A 139 10.11 -29.56 -11.92
CA THR A 139 11.24 -29.27 -11.04
C THR A 139 12.24 -28.33 -11.72
N LEU A 140 12.63 -28.62 -12.97
CA LEU A 140 13.52 -27.76 -13.74
C LEU A 140 12.86 -26.42 -14.07
N GLY A 141 11.56 -26.46 -14.39
CA GLY A 141 10.76 -25.27 -14.64
C GLY A 141 10.70 -24.30 -13.45
N PHE A 142 10.68 -24.80 -12.22
CA PHE A 142 10.74 -23.97 -11.00
C PHE A 142 12.17 -23.58 -10.60
N ALA A 143 13.17 -24.40 -10.95
CA ALA A 143 14.58 -24.07 -10.69
C ALA A 143 15.06 -22.86 -11.49
N ILE A 144 14.59 -22.68 -12.73
CA ILE A 144 14.94 -21.54 -13.61
C ILE A 144 14.65 -20.18 -12.94
N PRO A 145 13.41 -19.86 -12.51
CA PRO A 145 13.14 -18.60 -11.82
C PRO A 145 13.84 -18.50 -10.46
N GLY A 146 14.10 -19.62 -9.78
CA GLY A 146 14.89 -19.65 -8.55
C GLY A 146 16.33 -19.18 -8.78
N PHE A 147 16.99 -19.71 -9.80
CA PHE A 147 18.34 -19.30 -10.20
C PHE A 147 18.38 -17.84 -10.65
N ALA A 148 17.40 -17.41 -11.46
CA ALA A 148 17.28 -16.03 -11.90
C ALA A 148 17.13 -15.06 -10.71
N MET A 149 16.31 -15.42 -9.72
CA MET A 149 16.16 -14.62 -8.49
C MET A 149 17.45 -14.60 -7.66
N LEU A 150 18.13 -15.73 -7.50
CA LEU A 150 19.42 -15.78 -6.80
C LEU A 150 20.44 -14.85 -7.46
N LEU A 151 20.54 -14.90 -8.80
CA LEU A 151 21.43 -14.02 -9.55
C LEU A 151 21.04 -12.54 -9.38
N ALA A 152 19.74 -12.23 -9.40
CA ALA A 152 19.25 -10.88 -9.15
C ALA A 152 19.63 -10.36 -7.75
N ILE A 153 19.53 -11.20 -6.71
CA ILE A 153 19.97 -10.86 -5.35
C ILE A 153 21.47 -10.58 -5.32
N CYS A 154 22.30 -11.42 -5.95
CA CYS A 154 23.75 -11.23 -6.03
C CYS A 154 24.11 -9.91 -6.71
N ILE A 155 23.49 -9.59 -7.85
CA ILE A 155 23.70 -8.33 -8.58
C ILE A 155 23.26 -7.13 -7.73
N PHE A 156 22.10 -7.23 -7.09
CA PHE A 156 21.58 -6.17 -6.22
C PHE A 156 22.50 -5.92 -5.01
N LEU A 157 23.06 -6.97 -4.43
CA LEU A 157 24.04 -6.84 -3.33
C LEU A 157 25.37 -6.24 -3.81
N ALA A 158 25.84 -6.61 -5.00
CA ALA A 158 27.07 -6.07 -5.58
C ALA A 158 26.97 -4.55 -5.81
N GLY A 159 25.77 -4.04 -6.15
CA GLY A 159 25.51 -2.60 -6.33
C GLY A 159 25.40 -1.78 -5.04
N ARG A 160 25.46 -2.41 -3.85
CA ARG A 160 25.16 -1.77 -2.56
C ARG A 160 25.94 -0.48 -2.29
N SER A 161 27.20 -0.39 -2.71
CA SER A 161 28.05 0.80 -2.49
C SER A 161 27.70 1.98 -3.40
N VAL A 162 27.02 1.73 -4.51
CA VAL A 162 26.67 2.74 -5.53
C VAL A 162 25.30 3.35 -5.27
N TYR A 163 24.42 2.64 -4.56
CA TYR A 163 23.04 3.08 -4.39
C TYR A 163 22.86 4.25 -3.43
N VAL A 164 21.97 5.16 -3.81
CA VAL A 164 21.41 6.18 -2.93
C VAL A 164 20.38 5.54 -2.00
N HIS A 165 20.59 5.69 -0.69
CA HIS A 165 19.73 5.14 0.34
C HIS A 165 18.85 6.23 0.95
N VAL A 166 17.56 6.23 0.60
CA VAL A 166 16.57 7.15 1.19
C VAL A 166 16.16 6.62 2.58
N PRO A 167 16.23 7.45 3.63
CA PRO A 167 15.82 7.03 4.97
C PRO A 167 14.30 6.76 5.03
N PRO A 168 13.86 5.80 5.86
CA PRO A 168 12.44 5.52 6.05
C PRO A 168 11.71 6.78 6.55
N THR A 169 10.59 7.10 5.92
CA THR A 169 9.73 8.24 6.23
C THR A 169 8.33 7.72 6.54
N GLU A 170 7.54 8.44 7.36
CA GLU A 170 6.19 8.01 7.72
C GLU A 170 5.39 7.49 6.50
N SER A 171 4.91 6.25 6.58
CA SER A 171 4.14 5.64 5.50
C SER A 171 2.86 6.46 5.23
N PRO A 172 2.60 6.83 3.97
CA PRO A 172 1.38 7.56 3.59
C PRO A 172 0.09 6.85 4.02
N VAL A 173 0.08 5.52 4.01
CA VAL A 173 -1.06 4.70 4.46
C VAL A 173 -1.31 4.89 5.94
N LEU A 174 -0.25 4.85 6.76
CA LEU A 174 -0.37 5.08 8.20
C LEU A 174 -0.84 6.51 8.50
N ARG A 175 -0.41 7.50 7.72
CA ARG A 175 -0.90 8.88 7.83
C ARG A 175 -2.41 8.96 7.62
N VAL A 176 -2.94 8.36 6.55
CA VAL A 176 -4.38 8.33 6.26
C VAL A 176 -5.15 7.72 7.43
N ILE A 177 -4.72 6.55 7.92
CA ILE A 177 -5.37 5.85 9.05
C ILE A 177 -5.38 6.72 10.31
N ARG A 178 -4.24 7.36 10.63
CA ARG A 178 -4.12 8.19 11.83
C ARG A 178 -4.93 9.48 11.75
N VAL A 179 -4.97 10.14 10.58
CA VAL A 179 -5.80 11.34 10.35
C VAL A 179 -7.28 11.02 10.50
N ILE A 180 -7.75 9.92 9.91
CA ILE A 180 -9.13 9.44 10.07
C ILE A 180 -9.43 9.15 11.54
N GLY A 181 -8.53 8.43 12.23
CA GLY A 181 -8.68 8.13 13.65
C GLY A 181 -8.75 9.38 14.52
N ALA A 182 -7.90 10.38 14.25
CA ALA A 182 -7.89 11.66 14.95
C ALA A 182 -9.18 12.45 14.71
N ALA A 183 -9.65 12.55 13.46
CA ALA A 183 -10.92 13.20 13.13
C ALA A 183 -12.11 12.55 13.86
N LEU A 184 -12.20 11.21 13.84
CA LEU A 184 -13.27 10.47 14.53
C LEU A 184 -13.20 10.66 16.06
N LYS A 185 -12.00 10.63 16.65
CA LYS A 185 -11.80 10.85 18.08
C LYS A 185 -12.22 12.27 18.49
N ASN A 186 -11.82 13.28 17.74
CA ASN A 186 -12.12 14.68 18.02
C ASN A 186 -13.62 14.96 17.83
N ARG A 187 -14.25 14.40 16.80
CA ARG A 187 -15.70 14.50 16.58
C ARG A 187 -16.51 13.85 17.70
N ARG A 188 -16.08 12.68 18.20
CA ARG A 188 -16.70 12.02 19.37
C ARG A 188 -16.59 12.87 20.63
N ARG A 189 -15.45 13.55 20.85
CA ARG A 189 -15.26 14.47 21.98
C ARG A 189 -16.14 15.71 21.88
N LYS A 190 -16.24 16.34 20.70
CA LYS A 190 -17.17 17.47 20.45
C LYS A 190 -18.62 17.07 20.74
N LYS A 191 -19.06 15.88 20.30
CA LYS A 191 -20.41 15.36 20.58
C LYS A 191 -20.67 15.14 22.08
N LYS A 192 -19.67 14.68 22.84
CA LYS A 192 -19.77 14.51 24.31
C LYS A 192 -19.82 15.84 25.06
N GLN A 193 -19.08 16.86 24.64
CA GLN A 193 -19.12 18.19 25.25
C GLN A 193 -20.41 18.96 24.94
N LEU A 194 -21.06 18.66 23.81
CA LEU A 194 -22.35 19.25 23.43
C LEU A 194 -23.56 18.54 24.08
N SER A 195 -23.33 17.51 24.88
CA SER A 195 -24.37 16.91 25.73
C SER A 195 -24.36 17.68 27.06
N PRO A 196 -25.39 18.46 27.41
CA PRO A 196 -25.36 19.23 28.65
C PRO A 196 -25.31 18.28 29.85
N PRO A 197 -24.59 18.62 30.94
CA PRO A 197 -24.86 18.01 32.23
C PRO A 197 -26.29 18.40 32.61
N SER A 198 -27.20 17.44 32.58
CA SER A 198 -28.54 17.61 33.13
C SER A 198 -28.43 17.64 34.66
N THR A 199 -28.09 18.80 35.22
CA THR A 199 -28.42 19.27 36.58
C THR A 199 -27.75 20.62 36.82
N VAL A 200 -28.36 21.71 36.33
CA VAL A 200 -28.26 22.99 37.03
C VAL A 200 -29.67 23.29 37.50
N SER A 201 -29.88 23.03 38.79
CA SER A 201 -31.08 23.42 39.51
C SER A 201 -31.29 24.92 39.29
N HIS A 202 -32.47 25.26 38.78
CA HIS A 202 -33.05 26.58 38.90
C HIS A 202 -33.18 26.88 40.39
N ASP A 203 -32.28 27.70 40.92
CA ASP A 203 -32.58 28.72 41.93
C ASP A 203 -31.28 29.39 42.33
N ASP A 204 -31.00 30.54 41.72
CA ASP A 204 -30.65 31.71 42.51
C ASP A 204 -30.74 33.01 41.68
N SER A 205 -31.91 33.64 41.84
CA SER A 205 -32.02 35.04 42.23
C SER A 205 -31.10 36.08 41.55
N LEU A 206 -31.71 36.82 40.62
CA LEU A 206 -31.93 38.28 40.79
C LEU A 206 -30.76 39.08 41.39
N ARG A 207 -29.62 39.16 40.70
CA ARG A 207 -28.57 40.14 41.06
C ARG A 207 -27.62 40.53 39.94
N ALA A 208 -28.16 40.93 38.79
CA ALA A 208 -27.41 41.70 37.81
C ALA A 208 -28.34 42.58 36.95
N GLY A 209 -29.31 43.22 37.61
CA GLY A 209 -29.81 44.49 37.10
C GLY A 209 -28.67 45.50 37.13
N GLN A 210 -28.52 46.25 36.05
CA GLN A 210 -27.93 47.58 36.04
C GLN A 210 -26.40 47.64 35.99
N ARG A 211 -25.85 47.51 34.78
CA ARG A 211 -24.71 48.30 34.28
C ARG A 211 -24.53 48.08 32.77
N GLY A 212 -24.73 49.13 31.97
CA GLY A 212 -24.09 49.22 30.65
C GLY A 212 -24.99 49.19 29.41
N LEU A 213 -26.16 49.84 29.44
CA LEU A 213 -26.74 50.42 28.22
C LEU A 213 -25.94 51.68 27.90
N THR A 214 -25.00 51.63 26.95
CA THR A 214 -24.50 52.78 26.17
C THR A 214 -23.58 52.29 25.04
N ALA A 215 -23.55 53.06 23.95
CA ALA A 215 -22.69 52.93 22.77
C ALA A 215 -23.16 51.95 21.67
N ALA A 216 -24.21 52.36 20.96
CA ALA A 216 -24.29 52.18 19.51
C ALA A 216 -23.07 52.87 18.86
N GLY A 217 -22.40 52.20 17.92
CA GLY A 217 -21.23 52.77 17.24
C GLY A 217 -20.60 51.92 16.15
N ARG A 218 -21.08 52.14 14.92
CA ARG A 218 -20.27 52.31 13.70
C ARG A 218 -19.54 51.08 13.11
N GLN A 219 -20.15 50.55 12.05
CA GLN A 219 -19.44 49.88 10.94
C GLN A 219 -18.34 50.80 10.40
N THR A 220 -17.12 50.27 10.27
CA THR A 220 -16.15 50.77 9.29
C THR A 220 -15.45 49.58 8.64
N ALA A 221 -15.61 49.53 7.32
CA ALA A 221 -14.81 48.71 6.43
C ALA A 221 -13.35 49.18 6.51
N ASN A 222 -12.41 48.24 6.59
CA ASN A 222 -11.06 48.51 6.08
C ASN A 222 -10.46 47.26 5.48
N GLY A 223 -10.21 47.33 4.17
CA GLY A 223 -9.49 46.35 3.40
C GLY A 223 -8.00 46.43 3.71
N GLY A 224 -7.36 45.27 3.73
CA GLY A 224 -5.91 45.14 3.89
C GLY A 224 -5.46 43.83 3.28
N ASN A 225 -4.95 43.91 2.04
CA ASN A 225 -4.34 42.84 1.27
C ASN A 225 -3.38 42.01 2.13
N ARG A 226 -3.73 40.74 2.37
CA ARG A 226 -2.78 39.69 2.69
C ARG A 226 -2.59 38.86 1.43
N ALA A 227 -1.36 38.81 0.96
CA ALA A 227 -0.96 37.98 -0.17
C ALA A 227 -1.42 36.54 0.06
N ASP A 228 -2.32 36.09 -0.80
CA ASP A 228 -2.81 34.72 -0.86
C ASP A 228 -1.64 33.78 -1.17
N VAL A 229 -1.22 33.02 -0.15
CA VAL A 229 -0.58 31.72 -0.39
C VAL A 229 -1.65 30.87 -1.09
N PRO A 230 -1.33 30.18 -2.20
CA PRO A 230 -2.34 29.41 -2.92
C PRO A 230 -2.79 28.24 -2.03
N VAL A 231 -3.89 28.47 -1.31
CA VAL A 231 -4.65 27.42 -0.63
C VAL A 231 -5.19 26.54 -1.75
N LEU A 232 -4.62 25.35 -1.89
CA LEU A 232 -5.13 24.27 -2.72
C LEU A 232 -6.61 24.06 -2.36
N THR A 233 -7.49 24.69 -3.15
CA THR A 233 -8.95 24.53 -3.24
C THR A 233 -9.58 23.84 -2.04
N ALA A 234 -10.02 24.63 -1.06
CA ALA A 234 -10.79 24.19 0.10
C ALA A 234 -11.92 23.25 -0.36
N SER A 235 -11.71 21.98 -0.06
CA SER A 235 -12.36 20.93 -0.77
C SER A 235 -13.65 20.56 -0.05
N MET A 236 -14.81 20.97 -0.59
CA MET A 236 -16.12 20.84 0.10
C MET A 236 -16.54 19.41 0.45
N SER A 237 -15.94 18.38 -0.16
CA SER A 237 -16.17 16.97 0.19
C SER A 237 -15.36 16.54 1.42
N HIS A 238 -16.02 15.84 2.35
CA HIS A 238 -15.49 15.30 3.61
C HIS A 238 -15.03 16.34 4.67
N LYS A 239 -15.82 17.40 4.88
CA LYS A 239 -15.59 18.43 5.93
C LYS A 239 -15.40 17.88 7.36
N TRP A 240 -15.89 16.68 7.65
CA TRP A 240 -15.68 16.07 8.97
C TRP A 240 -14.22 15.73 9.26
N LEU A 241 -13.35 15.65 8.25
CA LEU A 241 -11.90 15.46 8.43
C LEU A 241 -11.21 16.72 8.97
N ASP A 242 -11.84 17.89 8.84
CA ASP A 242 -11.32 19.14 9.41
C ASP A 242 -11.25 19.07 10.94
N ASP A 243 -12.01 18.17 11.56
CA ASP A 243 -11.91 17.88 13.00
C ASP A 243 -10.54 17.29 13.39
N ALA A 244 -9.71 16.81 12.46
CA ALA A 244 -8.32 16.39 12.71
C ALA A 244 -7.32 17.56 12.69
N ILE A 245 -7.69 18.71 12.12
CA ILE A 245 -6.84 19.90 12.08
C ILE A 245 -6.79 20.47 13.50
N THR A 246 -5.59 20.70 14.01
CA THR A 246 -5.39 21.57 15.17
C THR A 246 -4.46 22.66 14.70
N GLU A 247 -5.05 23.82 14.46
CA GLU A 247 -4.32 24.99 14.02
C GLU A 247 -3.46 25.51 15.17
N TRP A 248 -2.16 25.68 14.91
CA TRP A 248 -1.30 26.53 15.72
C TRP A 248 -1.59 27.98 15.40
N HIS A 249 -2.73 28.51 15.84
CA HIS A 249 -2.97 29.94 15.72
C HIS A 249 -2.23 30.69 16.82
N THR A 250 -1.11 31.30 16.43
CA THR A 250 -0.43 32.33 17.22
C THR A 250 -1.29 33.59 17.20
N SER A 251 -2.30 33.64 18.07
CA SER A 251 -2.98 34.87 18.44
C SER A 251 -2.71 35.09 19.93
N GLN A 252 -1.79 36.01 20.21
CA GLN A 252 -1.42 36.49 21.55
C GLN A 252 -1.00 35.42 22.58
N GLY A 253 0.27 35.03 22.54
CA GLY A 253 1.09 34.84 23.75
C GLY A 253 0.74 33.72 24.75
N GLN A 254 -0.25 32.86 24.52
CA GLN A 254 -0.51 31.72 25.40
C GLN A 254 -0.68 30.41 24.62
N HIS A 255 0.33 29.54 24.75
CA HIS A 255 0.28 28.14 24.36
C HIS A 255 -0.72 27.39 25.27
N MET A 256 -2.02 27.45 25.00
CA MET A 256 -2.94 26.48 25.59
C MET A 256 -2.86 25.16 24.82
N ARG A 257 -1.98 24.29 25.31
CA ARG A 257 -1.95 22.87 24.95
C ARG A 257 -3.25 22.24 25.45
N ILE A 258 -4.23 22.00 24.57
CA ILE A 258 -5.34 21.10 24.93
C ILE A 258 -4.75 19.69 25.00
N GLU A 259 -4.39 19.27 26.21
CA GLU A 259 -3.77 17.97 26.45
C GLU A 259 -4.63 16.84 25.86
N GLY A 260 -4.05 16.08 24.94
CA GLY A 260 -4.62 14.84 24.42
C GLY A 260 -5.33 14.90 23.06
N LEU A 261 -5.25 16.00 22.30
CA LEU A 261 -5.57 16.00 20.86
C LEU A 261 -4.30 15.75 20.03
N THR A 262 -4.31 14.69 19.22
CA THR A 262 -3.30 14.45 18.19
C THR A 262 -3.63 15.34 16.98
N GLY A 263 -2.73 16.26 16.66
CA GLY A 263 -2.96 17.27 15.63
C GLY A 263 -2.22 17.03 14.32
N TYR A 264 -2.90 17.32 13.20
CA TYR A 264 -2.34 17.25 11.85
C TYR A 264 -2.41 18.61 11.16
N SER A 265 -1.50 18.86 10.23
CA SER A 265 -1.49 20.11 9.46
C SER A 265 -2.66 20.15 8.45
N PRO A 266 -3.13 21.35 8.04
CA PRO A 266 -4.18 21.47 7.03
C PRO A 266 -3.82 20.78 5.72
N GLN A 267 -2.55 20.84 5.30
CA GLN A 267 -2.05 20.18 4.09
C GLN A 267 -2.19 18.66 4.18
N GLN A 268 -1.81 18.05 5.31
CA GLN A 268 -1.93 16.60 5.51
C GLN A 268 -3.40 16.15 5.49
N VAL A 269 -4.32 16.95 6.01
CA VAL A 269 -5.76 16.64 5.99
C VAL A 269 -6.33 16.75 4.57
N GLU A 270 -5.92 17.76 3.80
CA GLU A 270 -6.32 17.91 2.39
C GLU A 270 -5.79 16.78 1.50
N GLU A 271 -4.55 16.32 1.71
CA GLU A 271 -4.02 15.11 1.04
C GLU A 271 -4.93 13.90 1.29
N VAL A 272 -5.36 13.69 2.53
CA VAL A 272 -6.25 12.57 2.90
C VAL A 272 -7.65 12.72 2.28
N LYS A 273 -8.19 13.94 2.24
CA LYS A 273 -9.45 14.21 1.52
C LYS A 273 -9.35 13.87 0.04
N LEU A 274 -8.22 14.21 -0.59
CA LEU A 274 -7.97 13.89 -2.00
C LEU A 274 -7.92 12.38 -2.24
N VAL A 275 -7.25 11.62 -1.37
CA VAL A 275 -7.26 10.15 -1.42
C VAL A 275 -8.67 9.59 -1.27
N LEU A 276 -9.46 10.08 -0.33
CA LEU A 276 -10.84 9.60 -0.11
C LEU A 276 -11.78 9.91 -1.28
N ARG A 277 -11.53 10.98 -2.04
CA ARG A 277 -12.31 11.30 -3.25
C ARG A 277 -12.07 10.34 -4.40
N LEU A 278 -10.88 9.73 -4.45
CA LEU A 278 -10.54 8.74 -5.46
C LEU A 278 -11.08 7.34 -5.10
N LEU A 279 -11.56 7.16 -3.87
CA LEU A 279 -12.03 5.88 -3.36
C LEU A 279 -13.19 5.27 -4.17
N PRO A 280 -14.22 6.02 -4.62
CA PRO A 280 -15.27 5.46 -5.48
C PRO A 280 -14.75 4.92 -6.81
N VAL A 281 -13.79 5.60 -7.44
CA VAL A 281 -13.14 5.18 -8.70
C VAL A 281 -12.29 3.93 -8.46
N PHE A 282 -11.63 3.87 -7.31
CA PHE A 282 -10.86 2.69 -6.92
C PHE A 282 -11.77 1.47 -6.67
N LEU A 283 -12.90 1.66 -5.97
CA LEU A 283 -13.86 0.59 -5.70
C LEU A 283 -14.54 0.06 -6.97
N SER A 284 -14.90 0.94 -7.91
CA SER A 284 -15.45 0.49 -9.19
C SER A 284 -14.44 -0.34 -9.99
N SER A 285 -13.16 0.01 -9.92
CA SER A 285 -12.08 -0.76 -10.53
C SER A 285 -11.95 -2.16 -9.91
N ILE A 286 -12.13 -2.30 -8.59
CA ILE A 286 -12.10 -3.61 -7.91
C ILE A 286 -13.24 -4.51 -8.43
N LEU A 287 -14.45 -3.97 -8.56
CA LEU A 287 -15.60 -4.73 -9.07
C LEU A 287 -15.35 -5.25 -10.49
N TYR A 288 -14.76 -4.42 -11.35
CA TYR A 288 -14.37 -4.81 -12.70
C TYR A 288 -13.37 -5.99 -12.70
N TRP A 289 -12.36 -5.95 -11.83
CA TRP A 289 -11.39 -7.05 -11.71
C TRP A 289 -12.03 -8.34 -11.16
N CYS A 290 -12.96 -8.22 -10.21
CA CYS A 290 -13.70 -9.37 -9.69
C CYS A 290 -14.54 -10.04 -10.78
N GLU A 291 -15.26 -9.26 -11.58
CA GLU A 291 -16.05 -9.77 -12.71
C GLU A 291 -15.17 -10.54 -13.71
N ARG A 292 -14.04 -9.97 -14.10
CA ARG A 292 -13.11 -10.62 -15.03
C ARG A 292 -12.54 -11.93 -14.52
N ILE A 293 -12.28 -12.03 -13.22
CA ILE A 293 -11.81 -13.28 -12.59
C ILE A 293 -12.91 -14.35 -12.61
N ILE A 294 -14.16 -13.96 -12.35
CA ILE A 294 -15.31 -14.88 -12.34
C ILE A 294 -15.66 -15.36 -13.75
N MET A 295 -15.57 -14.48 -14.75
CA MET A 295 -15.89 -14.79 -16.16
C MET A 295 -14.75 -15.47 -16.92
N SER A 296 -13.59 -15.70 -16.30
CA SER A 296 -12.49 -16.38 -16.98
C SER A 296 -12.84 -17.86 -17.20
N PRO A 297 -12.83 -18.36 -18.46
CA PRO A 297 -13.34 -19.69 -18.82
C PRO A 297 -12.61 -20.87 -18.16
N ASP A 298 -11.45 -20.66 -17.53
CA ASP A 298 -10.72 -21.68 -16.79
C ASP A 298 -11.31 -21.98 -15.39
N ALA A 299 -12.30 -21.21 -14.93
CA ALA A 299 -13.02 -21.49 -13.68
C ALA A 299 -14.08 -22.59 -13.80
N CYS A 300 -14.52 -22.90 -15.03
CA CYS A 300 -15.43 -24.01 -15.32
C CYS A 300 -14.64 -25.19 -15.90
N GLY A 301 -13.97 -25.93 -15.02
CA GLY A 301 -13.37 -27.22 -15.35
C GLY A 301 -14.44 -28.24 -15.75
N GLY A 302 -14.85 -28.23 -17.02
CA GLY A 302 -15.47 -29.39 -17.66
C GLY A 302 -14.41 -30.48 -17.87
N PRO A 303 -14.72 -31.76 -17.62
CA PRO A 303 -13.75 -32.83 -17.80
C PRO A 303 -13.32 -32.93 -19.27
N ARG A 304 -12.04 -32.64 -19.55
CA ARG A 304 -11.43 -33.00 -20.84
C ARG A 304 -11.25 -34.51 -20.85
N SER A 305 -12.20 -35.23 -21.44
CA SER A 305 -12.03 -36.65 -21.79
C SER A 305 -10.94 -36.76 -22.86
N LEU A 306 -9.71 -37.01 -22.42
CA LEU A 306 -8.64 -37.50 -23.29
C LEU A 306 -8.94 -38.96 -23.62
N SER A 307 -9.44 -39.21 -24.82
CA SER A 307 -9.46 -40.55 -25.41
C SER A 307 -8.01 -41.02 -25.62
N PRO A 308 -7.66 -42.26 -25.27
CA PRO A 308 -6.32 -42.77 -25.51
C PRO A 308 -6.07 -42.94 -27.02
N PRO A 309 -4.86 -42.65 -27.53
CA PRO A 309 -4.47 -43.09 -28.86
C PRO A 309 -4.35 -44.62 -28.87
N ARG A 310 -4.79 -45.21 -29.98
CA ARG A 310 -4.89 -46.65 -30.25
C ARG A 310 -3.58 -47.41 -30.06
#